data_AF-A0A0D2HQB3-F1
#
_entry.id   AF-A0A0D2HQB3-F1
#
_cell.length_a   1.000
_cell.length_b   1.000
_cell.length_c   1.000
_cell.angle_alpha   90.00
_cell.angle_beta   90.00
_cell.angle_gamma   90.00
#
_symmetry.space_group_name_H-M   'P 1'
#
loop_
_entity.id
_entity.type
_entity.pdbx_description
1 polymer ?
#
loop_
_entity_poly.entity_id
_entity_poly.type
_entity_poly.pdbx_seq_one_letter_code
_entity_poly.pdbx_strand_id
1 'polypeptide(L)'
;MVQVPPLFLLSFLSLSAFARAGHGRGKLLPSKTTTTFHTPLYFFEYGARRATIKYAPVSVPPMNENGGMAQYFHDSTTLPCRDCVLTWLQMGIEYADGRKADADTGMWLHHGVMVNRDRADAVCWDGSTVNAGYYVGRSDKIALSVDLMNLLQSEPQTDIVFTITYEYIEGRQTQDFYAVTPYWLDVGGCRTSDVPAYRDSTFNYSSPILKGVPQGMITFVGGHLHDGGTHIDLTKNGRVVCRLNAFYDRYRYQDDGKLMEHVSTIETCETPAETVTKDEWSIVACYNTSLHEPMGMVDGSLEPVMGIMLVYVAQGLERHGMSRTMSLSVILGIGCLAAVALLAAVSCWLEGRCGHRNRRLSFADVIWTRGRDLEQEAVVPLMKT
;
A
#
# COMPACT_ATOMS: atom_id res chain seq x y z
N MET A 1 19.54 -4.47 8.82
CA MET A 1 18.11 -4.75 8.94
C MET A 1 17.45 -3.87 7.90
N VAL A 2 16.74 -4.43 6.93
CA VAL A 2 16.21 -3.64 5.80
C VAL A 2 14.81 -3.19 6.16
N GLN A 3 14.66 -1.92 6.47
CA GLN A 3 13.39 -1.31 6.83
C GLN A 3 12.55 -1.19 5.56
N VAL A 4 11.50 -2.02 5.43
CA VAL A 4 10.50 -1.86 4.38
C VAL A 4 9.73 -0.58 4.69
N PRO A 5 9.70 0.43 3.81
CA PRO A 5 8.94 1.63 4.08
C PRO A 5 7.43 1.33 3.99
N PRO A 6 6.60 1.90 4.89
CA PRO A 6 5.15 1.74 4.81
C PRO A 6 4.61 2.29 3.47
N LEU A 7 3.77 1.48 2.82
CA LEU A 7 3.09 1.84 1.58
C LEU A 7 1.87 2.71 1.91
N PHE A 8 1.98 4.02 1.71
CA PHE A 8 0.88 4.96 1.95
C PHE A 8 -0.10 4.98 0.78
N LEU A 9 -1.40 5.08 1.08
CA LEU A 9 -2.47 4.70 0.15
C LEU A 9 -3.41 5.87 -0.16
N LEU A 10 -3.92 5.91 -1.39
CA LEU A 10 -4.98 6.83 -1.81
C LEU A 10 -6.32 6.43 -1.17
N SER A 11 -7.14 7.41 -0.78
CA SER A 11 -8.46 7.17 -0.20
C SER A 11 -9.47 8.23 -0.63
N PHE A 12 -10.75 7.91 -0.60
CA PHE A 12 -11.82 8.89 -0.74
C PHE A 12 -12.53 9.10 0.60
N LEU A 13 -12.59 10.35 1.04
CA LEU A 13 -13.39 10.76 2.20
C LEU A 13 -14.04 12.12 1.91
N SER A 14 -15.26 12.30 2.41
CA SER A 14 -15.87 13.64 2.49
C SER A 14 -15.01 14.56 3.37
N LEU A 15 -14.76 15.79 2.91
CA LEU A 15 -14.03 16.81 3.69
C LEU A 15 -14.62 17.04 5.10
N SER A 16 -15.91 16.73 5.32
CA SER A 16 -16.57 16.87 6.62
C SER A 16 -16.07 15.89 7.69
N ALA A 17 -15.47 14.76 7.28
CA ALA A 17 -14.82 13.81 8.19
C ALA A 17 -13.36 14.22 8.44
N PHE A 18 -12.62 14.53 7.36
CA PHE A 18 -11.22 14.99 7.44
C PHE A 18 -11.04 16.23 8.33
N ALA A 19 -11.89 17.24 8.16
CA ALA A 19 -11.83 18.48 8.95
C ALA A 19 -12.34 18.33 10.41
N ARG A 20 -12.58 17.09 10.89
CA ARG A 20 -13.04 16.79 12.25
C ARG A 20 -12.29 15.67 12.96
N ALA A 21 -11.60 14.79 12.25
CA ALA A 21 -10.67 13.83 12.86
C ALA A 21 -9.37 14.54 13.34
N GLY A 22 -8.92 15.57 12.61
CA GLY A 22 -7.81 16.41 13.05
C GLY A 22 -8.16 17.30 14.24
N HIS A 23 -7.30 17.29 15.27
CA HIS A 23 -7.40 18.13 16.48
C HIS A 23 -7.06 19.63 16.22
N GLY A 24 -7.57 20.23 15.14
CA GLY A 24 -7.40 21.66 14.90
C GLY A 24 -7.79 22.14 13.50
N ARG A 25 -7.72 23.47 13.29
CA ARG A 25 -7.75 24.05 11.94
C ARG A 25 -6.38 23.81 11.30
N GLY A 26 -6.22 22.70 10.59
CA GLY A 26 -4.97 22.36 9.90
C GLY A 26 -4.47 23.50 9.00
N LYS A 27 -3.15 23.66 8.92
CA LYS A 27 -2.48 24.73 8.17
C LYS A 27 -2.48 24.38 6.68
N LEU A 28 -2.40 25.37 5.80
CA LEU A 28 -2.14 25.10 4.39
C LEU A 28 -0.70 24.61 4.22
N LEU A 29 -0.53 23.45 3.57
CA LEU A 29 0.78 22.97 3.15
C LEU A 29 1.32 23.93 2.07
N PRO A 30 2.62 24.31 2.09
CA PRO A 30 3.18 25.20 1.09
C PRO A 30 3.01 24.66 -0.33
N SER A 31 2.44 25.46 -1.22
CA SER A 31 2.21 25.09 -2.64
C SER A 31 3.48 25.06 -3.49
N LYS A 32 4.60 25.55 -2.97
CA LYS A 32 5.91 25.43 -3.62
C LYS A 32 6.39 23.99 -3.49
N THR A 33 6.45 23.29 -4.62
CA THR A 33 7.02 21.94 -4.73
C THR A 33 8.24 21.89 -5.65
N THR A 34 9.09 20.89 -5.45
CA THR A 34 10.18 20.52 -6.37
C THR A 34 9.96 19.08 -6.83
N THR A 35 10.22 18.79 -8.11
CA THR A 35 10.05 17.44 -8.67
C THR A 35 11.38 16.89 -9.18
N THR A 36 11.75 15.70 -8.70
CA THR A 36 12.91 14.94 -9.18
C THR A 36 12.42 13.70 -9.91
N PHE A 37 13.00 13.37 -11.07
CA PHE A 37 12.69 12.17 -11.83
C PHE A 37 13.68 11.05 -11.54
N HIS A 38 13.20 9.82 -11.55
CA HIS A 38 13.97 8.61 -11.26
C HIS A 38 13.70 7.54 -12.32
N THR A 39 14.57 6.53 -12.39
CA THR A 39 14.28 5.28 -13.12
C THR A 39 13.06 4.60 -12.49
N PRO A 40 12.07 4.13 -13.28
CA PRO A 40 10.96 3.32 -12.77
C PRO A 40 11.46 1.96 -12.28
N LEU A 41 10.82 1.43 -11.23
CA LEU A 41 11.05 0.08 -10.72
C LEU A 41 10.12 -0.95 -11.38
N TYR A 42 8.91 -0.54 -11.76
CA TYR A 42 7.87 -1.41 -12.29
C TYR A 42 7.42 -1.00 -13.69
N PHE A 43 6.85 -1.95 -14.44
CA PHE A 43 6.15 -1.71 -15.71
C PHE A 43 6.97 -0.91 -16.76
N PHE A 44 8.29 -1.10 -16.79
CA PHE A 44 9.21 -0.41 -17.70
C PHE A 44 8.85 -0.66 -19.18
N GLU A 45 8.34 -1.84 -19.48
CA GLU A 45 7.87 -2.28 -20.79
C GLU A 45 6.62 -1.53 -21.29
N TYR A 46 5.87 -0.92 -20.37
CA TYR A 46 4.72 -0.04 -20.65
C TYR A 46 5.09 1.46 -20.64
N GLY A 47 6.39 1.79 -20.55
CA GLY A 47 6.87 3.18 -20.52
C GLY A 47 6.60 3.90 -19.20
N ALA A 48 6.61 3.18 -18.08
CA ALA A 48 6.46 3.76 -16.75
C ALA A 48 7.51 4.86 -16.46
N ARG A 49 7.12 5.80 -15.61
CA ARG A 49 7.92 6.93 -15.15
C ARG A 49 7.86 7.00 -13.62
N ARG A 50 8.95 7.40 -12.98
CA ARG A 50 9.01 7.61 -11.52
C ARG A 50 9.40 9.04 -11.20
N ALA A 51 8.71 9.65 -10.24
CA ALA A 51 9.00 11.02 -9.79
C ALA A 51 8.74 11.19 -8.29
N THR A 52 9.65 11.90 -7.62
CA THR A 52 9.50 12.35 -6.24
C THR A 52 9.13 13.83 -6.24
N ILE A 53 8.01 14.17 -5.60
CA ILE A 53 7.56 15.54 -5.36
C ILE A 53 7.87 15.87 -3.90
N LYS A 54 8.67 16.91 -3.69
CA LYS A 54 9.02 17.45 -2.37
C LYS A 54 8.29 18.77 -2.15
N TYR A 55 7.66 18.94 -0.99
CA TYR A 55 6.97 20.17 -0.59
C TYR A 55 7.95 21.09 0.15
N ALA A 56 7.68 22.40 0.23
CA ALA A 56 8.55 23.29 1.00
C ALA A 56 8.49 22.92 2.51
N PRO A 57 9.59 23.15 3.27
CA PRO A 57 9.66 22.75 4.68
C PRO A 57 8.54 23.35 5.53
N VAL A 58 8.10 22.59 6.55
CA VAL A 58 7.10 22.99 7.54
C VAL A 58 7.62 22.75 8.96
N SER A 59 6.93 23.35 9.95
CA SER A 59 7.26 23.21 11.37
C SER A 59 6.24 22.40 12.14
N VAL A 60 6.71 21.47 12.95
CA VAL A 60 5.92 20.54 13.78
C VAL A 60 6.21 20.88 15.25
N PRO A 61 5.18 21.14 16.09
CA PRO A 61 5.36 21.57 17.48
C PRO A 61 5.94 20.42 18.33
N PRO A 62 6.51 20.68 19.52
CA PRO A 62 6.94 19.63 20.45
C PRO A 62 5.77 18.84 21.05
N MET A 63 6.01 17.64 21.61
CA MET A 63 4.99 16.82 22.28
C MET A 63 4.19 17.58 23.35
N ASN A 64 4.85 18.48 24.09
CA ASN A 64 4.19 19.28 25.13
C ASN A 64 3.19 20.33 24.57
N GLU A 65 3.18 20.56 23.26
CA GLU A 65 2.21 21.38 22.53
C GLU A 65 1.39 20.50 21.57
N ASN A 66 0.10 20.31 21.88
CA ASN A 66 -0.84 19.51 21.05
C ASN A 66 -0.38 18.06 20.79
N GLY A 67 0.35 17.43 21.71
CA GLY A 67 0.87 16.06 21.51
C GLY A 67 1.87 15.96 20.37
N GLY A 68 2.51 17.07 19.98
CA GLY A 68 3.45 17.11 18.86
C GLY A 68 2.78 17.06 17.48
N MET A 69 1.44 17.08 17.43
CA MET A 69 0.67 16.90 16.19
C MET A 69 0.51 18.20 15.42
N ALA A 70 0.87 18.17 14.13
CA ALA A 70 0.61 19.23 13.16
C ALA A 70 -0.08 18.69 11.90
N GLN A 71 -1.29 19.16 11.66
CA GLN A 71 -2.07 18.84 10.46
C GLN A 71 -1.86 19.87 9.35
N TYR A 72 -1.67 19.38 8.12
CA TYR A 72 -1.44 20.13 6.91
C TYR A 72 -2.38 19.70 5.79
N PHE A 73 -2.94 20.67 5.05
CA PHE A 73 -3.85 20.43 3.94
C PHE A 73 -3.40 21.11 2.65
N HIS A 74 -3.62 20.47 1.51
CA HIS A 74 -3.45 21.06 0.18
C HIS A 74 -4.67 20.74 -0.70
N ASP A 75 -5.50 21.74 -1.01
CA ASP A 75 -6.83 21.58 -1.67
C ASP A 75 -6.81 20.88 -3.04
N SER A 76 -5.70 21.05 -3.79
CA SER A 76 -5.43 20.40 -5.07
C SER A 76 -3.92 20.25 -5.23
N THR A 77 -3.38 19.13 -4.77
CA THR A 77 -1.93 18.86 -4.63
C THR A 77 -1.20 18.73 -5.97
N THR A 78 0.12 18.93 -5.95
CA THR A 78 0.96 18.71 -7.13
C THR A 78 1.01 17.22 -7.46
N LEU A 79 0.71 16.87 -8.71
CA LEU A 79 0.74 15.49 -9.22
C LEU A 79 1.85 15.38 -10.28
N PRO A 80 2.46 14.18 -10.45
CA PRO A 80 3.55 13.99 -11.40
C PRO A 80 3.08 14.00 -12.86
N CYS A 81 1.77 13.79 -13.08
CA CYS A 81 1.14 13.68 -14.39
C CYS A 81 -0.35 14.05 -14.33
N ARG A 82 -0.95 14.16 -15.51
CA ARG A 82 -2.39 14.27 -15.77
C ARG A 82 -2.70 13.31 -16.91
N ASP A 83 -3.89 12.71 -16.95
CA ASP A 83 -4.26 11.77 -18.03
C ASP A 83 -3.32 10.54 -18.03
N CYS A 84 -3.22 9.92 -16.85
CA CYS A 84 -2.22 8.92 -16.50
C CYS A 84 -2.74 7.92 -15.45
N VAL A 85 -2.11 6.75 -15.35
CA VAL A 85 -2.40 5.73 -14.33
C VAL A 85 -1.28 5.73 -13.31
N LEU A 86 -1.59 5.98 -12.02
CA LEU A 86 -0.63 5.81 -10.92
C LEU A 86 -0.56 4.32 -10.53
N THR A 87 0.59 3.69 -10.70
CA THR A 87 0.79 2.25 -10.44
C THR A 87 1.40 1.98 -9.07
N TRP A 88 2.07 2.97 -8.47
CA TRP A 88 2.66 2.87 -7.13
C TRP A 88 2.80 4.26 -6.51
N LEU A 89 2.72 4.33 -5.17
CA LEU A 89 2.88 5.56 -4.39
C LEU A 89 3.56 5.24 -3.06
N GLN A 90 4.45 6.13 -2.62
CA GLN A 90 4.99 6.15 -1.27
C GLN A 90 5.06 7.58 -0.77
N MET A 91 4.50 7.86 0.39
CA MET A 91 4.72 9.11 1.11
C MET A 91 5.88 8.96 2.10
N GLY A 92 6.55 10.06 2.44
CA GLY A 92 7.65 10.05 3.39
C GLY A 92 8.04 11.46 3.82
N ILE A 93 8.93 11.54 4.80
CA ILE A 93 9.45 12.79 5.34
C ILE A 93 10.98 12.77 5.40
N GLU A 94 11.58 13.95 5.26
CA GLU A 94 13.02 14.19 5.39
C GLU A 94 13.24 15.58 6.02
N TYR A 95 14.45 15.84 6.51
CA TYR A 95 14.88 17.19 6.87
C TYR A 95 15.24 17.99 5.60
N ALA A 96 15.20 19.33 5.67
CA ALA A 96 15.49 20.19 4.52
C ALA A 96 16.93 20.08 3.98
N ASP A 97 17.85 19.51 4.76
CA ASP A 97 19.22 19.17 4.35
C ASP A 97 19.34 17.79 3.67
N GLY A 98 18.24 17.04 3.56
CA GLY A 98 18.17 15.71 2.96
C GLY A 98 18.46 14.55 3.91
N ARG A 99 18.68 14.78 5.22
CA ARG A 99 18.72 13.68 6.21
C ARG A 99 17.33 13.02 6.32
N LYS A 100 17.33 11.72 6.60
CA LYS A 100 16.12 10.96 6.93
C LYS A 100 15.44 11.57 8.16
N ALA A 101 14.13 11.77 8.09
CA ALA A 101 13.30 12.09 9.25
C ALA A 101 12.46 10.85 9.57
N ASP A 102 12.58 10.35 10.80
CA ASP A 102 11.89 9.16 11.28
C ASP A 102 11.83 9.15 12.82
N ALA A 103 11.25 8.11 13.40
CA ALA A 103 11.07 8.05 14.85
C ALA A 103 12.40 7.95 15.63
N ASP A 104 13.52 7.54 15.02
CA ASP A 104 14.85 7.64 15.65
C ASP A 104 15.32 9.10 15.76
N THR A 105 14.93 9.94 14.80
CA THR A 105 15.12 11.41 14.84
C THR A 105 13.94 12.14 15.49
N GLY A 106 13.00 11.41 16.09
CA GLY A 106 11.82 11.97 16.76
C GLY A 106 10.76 12.55 15.84
N MET A 107 10.65 12.10 14.58
CA MET A 107 9.64 12.54 13.62
C MET A 107 8.79 11.38 13.09
N TRP A 108 7.50 11.60 12.90
CA TRP A 108 6.60 10.60 12.33
C TRP A 108 5.67 11.24 11.29
N LEU A 109 5.58 10.61 10.12
CA LEU A 109 4.46 10.80 9.20
C LEU A 109 3.26 10.00 9.75
N HIS A 110 2.49 10.63 10.64
CA HIS A 110 1.40 9.99 11.38
C HIS A 110 0.25 9.59 10.46
N HIS A 111 -0.20 10.52 9.61
CA HIS A 111 -1.13 10.25 8.52
C HIS A 111 -0.69 10.91 7.22
N GLY A 112 -0.90 10.23 6.11
CA GLY A 112 -0.75 10.79 4.77
C GLY A 112 -1.84 10.25 3.87
N VAL A 113 -2.78 11.10 3.46
CA VAL A 113 -3.95 10.68 2.66
C VAL A 113 -4.19 11.64 1.51
N MET A 114 -4.43 11.08 0.34
CA MET A 114 -4.81 11.83 -0.87
C MET A 114 -6.24 11.48 -1.29
N VAL A 115 -7.07 12.50 -1.50
CA VAL A 115 -8.50 12.41 -1.83
C VAL A 115 -8.79 13.09 -3.17
N ASN A 116 -9.26 12.35 -4.17
CA ASN A 116 -9.74 12.94 -5.41
C ASN A 116 -11.19 13.44 -5.25
N ARG A 117 -11.37 14.75 -5.38
CA ARG A 117 -12.62 15.48 -5.06
C ARG A 117 -13.61 15.52 -6.21
N ASP A 118 -13.19 15.13 -7.41
CA ASP A 118 -14.04 15.16 -8.62
C ASP A 118 -14.64 13.77 -8.94
N ARG A 119 -14.53 12.80 -8.01
CA ARG A 119 -15.17 11.49 -8.11
C ARG A 119 -15.94 11.16 -6.84
N ALA A 120 -16.94 10.29 -6.95
CA ALA A 120 -17.67 9.77 -5.81
C ALA A 120 -16.78 8.82 -4.99
N ASP A 121 -16.98 8.83 -3.67
CA ASP A 121 -16.43 7.83 -2.75
C ASP A 121 -17.03 6.46 -3.09
N ALA A 122 -16.20 5.45 -3.35
CA ALA A 122 -16.66 4.14 -3.78
C ALA A 122 -17.39 3.33 -2.68
N VAL A 123 -17.14 3.63 -1.41
CA VAL A 123 -17.95 3.13 -0.28
C VAL A 123 -19.39 3.69 -0.38
N CYS A 124 -19.56 4.75 -1.20
CA CYS A 124 -20.79 5.39 -1.60
C CYS A 124 -21.00 5.42 -3.15
N TRP A 125 -20.76 4.30 -3.87
CA TRP A 125 -21.12 4.03 -5.31
C TRP A 125 -20.27 4.78 -6.37
N ASP A 126 -19.78 4.25 -7.51
CA ASP A 126 -19.56 2.91 -8.11
C ASP A 126 -18.44 3.05 -9.19
N GLY A 127 -17.59 2.03 -9.41
CA GLY A 127 -17.23 1.64 -10.79
C GLY A 127 -15.76 1.53 -11.27
N SER A 128 -15.48 0.37 -11.90
CA SER A 128 -14.49 0.05 -12.95
C SER A 128 -13.03 -0.33 -12.61
N THR A 129 -12.31 -0.84 -13.64
CA THR A 129 -11.70 -2.19 -13.61
C THR A 129 -10.24 -2.36 -14.06
N VAL A 130 -9.50 -3.20 -13.34
CA VAL A 130 -8.23 -3.90 -13.66
C VAL A 130 -7.01 -3.16 -14.19
N ASN A 131 -5.99 -3.99 -14.50
CA ASN A 131 -4.56 -3.76 -14.68
C ASN A 131 -4.10 -2.51 -13.91
N ALA A 132 -3.82 -2.79 -12.64
CA ALA A 132 -4.24 -1.92 -11.56
C ALA A 132 -3.39 -0.66 -11.43
N GLY A 133 -4.04 0.47 -11.61
CA GLY A 133 -3.54 1.72 -11.08
C GLY A 133 -4.64 2.76 -10.98
N TYR A 134 -4.38 3.76 -10.16
CA TYR A 134 -5.31 4.86 -9.96
C TYR A 134 -5.24 5.82 -11.15
N TYR A 135 -6.19 5.73 -12.07
CA TYR A 135 -6.29 6.66 -13.18
C TYR A 135 -6.58 8.08 -12.66
N VAL A 136 -5.72 9.04 -13.00
CA VAL A 136 -5.86 10.48 -12.72
C VAL A 136 -6.36 11.18 -13.98
N GLY A 137 -7.61 11.63 -13.96
CA GLY A 137 -8.19 12.36 -15.07
C GLY A 137 -7.56 13.73 -15.27
N ARG A 138 -7.70 14.27 -16.49
CA ARG A 138 -7.08 15.54 -16.88
C ARG A 138 -7.51 16.73 -16.02
N SER A 139 -8.72 16.70 -15.47
CA SER A 139 -9.32 17.74 -14.63
C SER A 139 -9.26 17.49 -13.12
N ASP A 140 -8.91 16.28 -12.69
CA ASP A 140 -9.16 15.76 -11.33
C ASP A 140 -8.44 16.55 -10.21
N LYS A 141 -9.16 17.01 -9.21
CA LYS A 141 -8.60 17.72 -8.05
C LYS A 141 -8.33 16.74 -6.91
N ILE A 142 -7.09 16.30 -6.81
CA ILE A 142 -6.64 15.47 -5.70
C ILE A 142 -6.16 16.37 -4.56
N ALA A 143 -6.92 16.46 -3.49
CA ALA A 143 -6.48 17.05 -2.23
C ALA A 143 -5.51 16.12 -1.50
N LEU A 144 -4.69 16.71 -0.64
CA LEU A 144 -3.75 16.02 0.25
C LEU A 144 -4.00 16.49 1.68
N SER A 145 -4.05 15.54 2.61
CA SER A 145 -4.02 15.75 4.06
C SER A 145 -2.80 15.04 4.61
N VAL A 146 -2.03 15.70 5.47
CA VAL A 146 -0.85 15.15 6.12
C VAL A 146 -0.89 15.53 7.60
N ASP A 147 -0.85 14.54 8.47
CA ASP A 147 -0.62 14.73 9.90
C ASP A 147 0.83 14.32 10.19
N LEU A 148 1.61 15.26 10.72
CA LEU A 148 2.98 15.05 11.16
C LEU A 148 3.01 15.09 12.69
N MET A 149 3.76 14.17 13.29
CA MET A 149 4.00 14.14 14.73
C MET A 149 5.49 14.34 15.00
N ASN A 150 5.79 15.19 15.99
CA ASN A 150 7.13 15.35 16.54
C ASN A 150 7.15 14.80 17.96
N LEU A 151 8.05 13.85 18.18
CA LEU A 151 8.19 13.04 19.38
C LEU A 151 9.10 13.69 20.43
N LEU A 152 9.78 14.79 20.09
CA LEU A 152 10.61 15.56 21.03
C LEU A 152 9.72 16.35 22.00
N GLN A 153 10.06 16.33 23.28
CA GLN A 153 9.22 16.84 24.36
C GLN A 153 9.10 18.36 24.39
N SER A 154 10.17 19.08 24.05
CA SER A 154 10.25 20.54 24.22
C SER A 154 10.79 21.32 23.03
N GLU A 155 11.30 20.64 21.98
CA GLU A 155 11.85 21.30 20.80
C GLU A 155 10.94 21.13 19.57
N PRO A 156 10.49 22.22 18.92
CA PRO A 156 9.81 22.14 17.64
C PRO A 156 10.80 21.79 16.52
N GLN A 157 10.41 20.92 15.61
CA GLN A 157 11.17 20.66 14.39
C GLN A 157 10.68 21.61 13.30
N THR A 158 11.57 22.31 12.59
CA THR A 158 11.21 23.50 11.80
C THR A 158 11.48 23.39 10.29
N ASP A 159 12.13 22.31 9.88
CA ASP A 159 12.69 22.08 8.56
C ASP A 159 12.21 20.76 7.93
N ILE A 160 11.02 20.27 8.34
CA ILE A 160 10.47 19.00 7.87
C ILE A 160 9.90 19.15 6.46
N VAL A 161 10.47 18.41 5.51
CA VAL A 161 10.02 18.32 4.12
C VAL A 161 9.16 17.07 3.96
N PHE A 162 7.90 17.28 3.59
CA PHE A 162 7.03 16.20 3.15
C PHE A 162 7.34 15.81 1.70
N THR A 163 7.28 14.52 1.40
CA THR A 163 7.60 13.96 0.09
C THR A 163 6.55 12.93 -0.35
N ILE A 164 6.30 12.87 -1.66
CA ILE A 164 5.55 11.77 -2.28
C ILE A 164 6.30 11.30 -3.51
N THR A 165 6.66 10.01 -3.54
CA THR A 165 7.20 9.34 -4.71
C THR A 165 6.09 8.57 -5.41
N TYR A 166 5.99 8.73 -6.72
CA TYR A 166 5.01 8.09 -7.57
C TYR A 166 5.70 7.25 -8.65
N GLU A 167 5.10 6.11 -9.01
CA GLU A 167 5.26 5.51 -10.35
C GLU A 167 3.95 5.61 -11.12
N TYR A 168 4.06 5.90 -12.41
CA TYR A 168 2.92 6.18 -13.26
C TYR A 168 3.19 5.91 -14.73
N ILE A 169 2.11 5.69 -15.49
CA ILE A 169 2.11 5.45 -16.93
C ILE A 169 1.23 6.51 -17.61
N GLU A 170 1.76 7.14 -18.66
CA GLU A 170 1.09 8.24 -19.37
C GLU A 170 0.49 7.79 -20.71
N GLY A 171 -0.58 8.47 -21.13
CA GLY A 171 -1.05 8.42 -22.53
C GLY A 171 -1.56 7.05 -22.97
N ARG A 172 -1.17 6.59 -24.17
CA ARG A 172 -1.86 5.48 -24.87
C ARG A 172 -1.79 4.12 -24.13
N GLN A 173 -0.73 3.87 -23.37
CA GLN A 173 -0.52 2.62 -22.62
C GLN A 173 -1.47 2.48 -21.41
N THR A 174 -2.17 3.56 -21.03
CA THR A 174 -3.22 3.53 -20.00
C THR A 174 -4.47 2.72 -20.38
N GLN A 175 -4.53 2.17 -21.61
CA GLN A 175 -5.59 1.26 -22.07
C GLN A 175 -5.28 -0.22 -21.83
N ASP A 176 -3.99 -0.56 -21.66
CA ASP A 176 -3.56 -1.89 -21.22
C ASP A 176 -3.70 -2.01 -19.70
N PHE A 177 -3.52 -0.88 -19.00
CA PHE A 177 -4.01 -0.61 -17.66
C PHE A 177 -5.49 -0.21 -17.76
N TYR A 178 -6.28 -0.29 -16.69
CA TYR A 178 -7.65 0.24 -16.80
C TYR A 178 -8.08 1.06 -15.56
N ALA A 179 -8.55 0.48 -14.45
CA ALA A 179 -8.76 1.22 -13.20
C ALA A 179 -8.92 0.35 -11.94
N VAL A 180 -8.47 0.86 -10.79
CA VAL A 180 -8.88 0.33 -9.48
C VAL A 180 -9.82 1.28 -8.76
N THR A 181 -10.82 0.69 -8.13
CA THR A 181 -11.75 1.34 -7.21
C THR A 181 -11.29 1.05 -5.77
N PRO A 182 -10.70 2.03 -5.04
CA PRO A 182 -10.36 1.86 -3.63
C PRO A 182 -11.59 2.06 -2.74
N TYR A 183 -11.80 1.15 -1.80
CA TYR A 183 -12.83 1.21 -0.77
C TYR A 183 -12.18 1.44 0.59
N TRP A 184 -12.53 2.54 1.26
CA TRP A 184 -12.09 2.87 2.62
C TRP A 184 -13.05 2.25 3.64
N LEU A 185 -12.69 1.06 4.14
CA LEU A 185 -13.43 0.39 5.20
C LEU A 185 -12.93 0.93 6.54
N ASP A 186 -13.83 1.48 7.34
CA ASP A 186 -13.49 2.24 8.56
C ASP A 186 -14.37 1.80 9.73
N VAL A 187 -13.78 1.57 10.91
CA VAL A 187 -14.52 1.28 12.14
C VAL A 187 -15.42 2.42 12.60
N GLY A 188 -15.06 3.68 12.29
CA GLY A 188 -15.92 4.85 12.47
C GLY A 188 -17.02 4.99 11.41
N GLY A 189 -16.97 4.19 10.34
CA GLY A 189 -17.83 4.30 9.17
C GLY A 189 -17.66 5.65 8.46
N CYS A 190 -18.74 6.24 7.96
CA CYS A 190 -18.71 7.55 7.28
C CYS A 190 -18.62 8.76 8.24
N ARG A 191 -17.94 8.62 9.40
CA ARG A 191 -17.79 9.66 10.43
C ARG A 191 -16.31 10.01 10.61
N THR A 192 -15.90 10.41 11.81
CA THR A 192 -14.50 10.38 12.23
C THR A 192 -14.05 8.93 12.35
N SER A 193 -12.84 8.61 11.92
CA SER A 193 -12.23 7.29 12.06
C SER A 193 -11.89 6.94 13.53
N ASP A 194 -11.80 7.96 14.37
CA ASP A 194 -11.54 7.87 15.80
C ASP A 194 -12.61 7.07 16.55
N VAL A 195 -12.18 6.01 17.24
CA VAL A 195 -12.98 5.28 18.23
C VAL A 195 -12.22 5.20 19.57
N PRO A 196 -12.92 5.07 20.72
CA PRO A 196 -12.26 5.11 22.03
C PRO A 196 -11.17 4.05 22.21
N ALA A 197 -10.10 4.44 22.91
CA ALA A 197 -9.08 3.52 23.38
C ALA A 197 -9.30 3.14 24.85
N TYR A 198 -8.73 2.01 25.28
CA TYR A 198 -8.83 1.50 26.65
C TYR A 198 -7.47 1.00 27.13
N ARG A 199 -7.11 1.22 28.40
CA ARG A 199 -5.88 0.67 29.01
C ARG A 199 -6.09 -0.79 29.41
N ASP A 200 -5.00 -1.57 29.39
CA ASP A 200 -4.93 -2.93 29.97
C ASP A 200 -6.07 -3.88 29.57
N SER A 201 -6.41 -3.91 28.28
CA SER A 201 -7.63 -4.58 27.81
C SER A 201 -7.49 -5.18 26.41
N THR A 202 -8.32 -6.19 26.12
CA THR A 202 -8.51 -6.70 24.76
C THR A 202 -9.90 -6.29 24.27
N PHE A 203 -9.96 -5.61 23.13
CA PHE A 203 -11.20 -5.13 22.52
C PHE A 203 -11.11 -5.15 21.00
N ASN A 204 -12.26 -4.98 20.34
CA ASN A 204 -12.30 -4.84 18.90
C ASN A 204 -13.38 -3.84 18.47
N TYR A 205 -13.24 -3.34 17.25
CA TYR A 205 -14.22 -2.53 16.57
C TYR A 205 -14.50 -3.11 15.18
N SER A 206 -15.75 -3.04 14.73
CA SER A 206 -16.17 -3.52 13.41
C SER A 206 -16.73 -2.36 12.58
N SER A 207 -16.39 -2.30 11.30
CA SER A 207 -17.01 -1.32 10.38
C SER A 207 -18.49 -1.65 10.14
N PRO A 208 -19.28 -0.68 9.65
CA PRO A 208 -20.51 -0.99 8.92
C PRO A 208 -20.25 -2.01 7.79
N ILE A 209 -21.28 -2.78 7.44
CA ILE A 209 -21.23 -3.72 6.33
C ILE A 209 -21.41 -2.96 5.01
N LEU A 210 -20.36 -2.96 4.18
CA LEU A 210 -20.41 -2.56 2.79
C LEU A 210 -21.09 -3.67 1.96
N LYS A 211 -22.02 -3.27 1.10
CA LYS A 211 -22.75 -4.16 0.18
C LYS A 211 -22.73 -3.57 -1.22
N GLY A 212 -22.98 -4.40 -2.22
CA GLY A 212 -23.10 -3.95 -3.62
C GLY A 212 -21.76 -3.73 -4.33
N VAL A 213 -20.62 -4.10 -3.72
CA VAL A 213 -19.30 -4.11 -4.38
C VAL A 213 -19.41 -4.89 -5.70
N PRO A 214 -19.21 -4.26 -6.87
CA PRO A 214 -19.41 -4.95 -8.15
C PRO A 214 -18.48 -6.16 -8.32
N GLN A 215 -18.87 -7.07 -9.21
CA GLN A 215 -18.11 -8.30 -9.48
C GLN A 215 -16.70 -7.97 -9.98
N GLY A 216 -15.67 -8.64 -9.44
CA GLY A 216 -14.29 -8.19 -9.58
C GLY A 216 -13.26 -9.01 -8.84
N MET A 217 -12.06 -8.46 -8.73
CA MET A 217 -10.91 -9.02 -8.03
C MET A 217 -10.28 -7.97 -7.12
N ILE A 218 -10.06 -8.31 -5.85
CA ILE A 218 -9.20 -7.52 -4.96
C ILE A 218 -7.76 -7.64 -5.47
N THR A 219 -7.12 -6.49 -5.70
CA THR A 219 -5.74 -6.38 -6.21
C THR A 219 -4.74 -5.99 -5.13
N PHE A 220 -5.21 -5.33 -4.08
CA PHE A 220 -4.41 -4.96 -2.92
C PHE A 220 -5.33 -4.70 -1.71
N VAL A 221 -4.86 -5.07 -0.51
CA VAL A 221 -5.41 -4.62 0.78
C VAL A 221 -4.27 -4.14 1.65
N GLY A 222 -4.41 -2.94 2.20
CA GLY A 222 -3.55 -2.40 3.26
C GLY A 222 -4.37 -1.95 4.46
N GLY A 223 -3.80 -2.05 5.65
CA GLY A 223 -4.42 -1.66 6.91
C GLY A 223 -3.76 -0.43 7.54
N HIS A 224 -4.51 0.28 8.37
CA HIS A 224 -4.03 1.28 9.31
C HIS A 224 -4.62 0.97 10.69
N LEU A 225 -3.76 1.00 11.71
CA LEU A 225 -4.06 0.74 13.12
C LEU A 225 -3.23 1.71 13.97
N HIS A 226 -3.83 2.25 15.01
CA HIS A 226 -3.10 2.96 16.06
C HIS A 226 -2.50 1.98 17.09
N ASP A 227 -1.60 2.48 17.93
CA ASP A 227 -0.93 1.70 18.97
C ASP A 227 -1.91 0.98 19.91
N GLY A 228 -1.51 -0.21 20.35
CA GLY A 228 -2.41 -1.20 20.98
C GLY A 228 -3.12 -2.11 19.97
N GLY A 229 -3.13 -1.76 18.67
CA GLY A 229 -3.62 -2.61 17.59
C GLY A 229 -2.73 -3.84 17.40
N THR A 230 -3.31 -5.02 17.17
CA THR A 230 -2.58 -6.27 16.95
C THR A 230 -2.71 -6.78 15.53
N HIS A 231 -3.93 -6.71 14.99
CA HIS A 231 -4.25 -7.09 13.62
C HIS A 231 -5.59 -6.49 13.22
N ILE A 232 -5.83 -6.45 11.90
CA ILE A 232 -7.11 -6.05 11.32
C ILE A 232 -7.53 -7.11 10.30
N ASP A 233 -8.79 -7.54 10.36
CA ASP A 233 -9.36 -8.62 9.55
C ASP A 233 -10.32 -8.09 8.50
N LEU A 234 -10.10 -8.43 7.23
CA LEU A 234 -11.05 -8.20 6.15
C LEU A 234 -11.99 -9.40 6.10
N THR A 235 -13.28 -9.14 6.23
CA THR A 235 -14.30 -10.19 6.18
C THR A 235 -15.15 -10.10 4.91
N LYS A 236 -15.50 -11.27 4.38
CA LYS A 236 -16.44 -11.49 3.28
C LYS A 236 -17.52 -12.45 3.78
N ASN A 237 -18.78 -12.03 3.76
CA ASN A 237 -19.93 -12.82 4.21
C ASN A 237 -19.72 -13.42 5.63
N GLY A 238 -19.18 -12.62 6.55
CA GLY A 238 -18.89 -13.01 7.93
C GLY A 238 -17.69 -13.95 8.14
N ARG A 239 -16.85 -14.16 7.11
CA ARG A 239 -15.61 -14.96 7.20
C ARG A 239 -14.39 -14.11 6.91
N VAL A 240 -13.34 -14.23 7.72
CA VAL A 240 -12.04 -13.59 7.44
C VAL A 240 -11.46 -14.15 6.14
N VAL A 241 -11.09 -13.26 5.21
CA VAL A 241 -10.47 -13.60 3.92
C VAL A 241 -9.07 -13.00 3.75
N CYS A 242 -8.73 -12.01 4.56
CA CYS A 242 -7.40 -11.44 4.69
C CYS A 242 -7.24 -10.95 6.14
N ARG A 243 -6.05 -11.13 6.70
CA ARG A 243 -5.64 -10.61 8.01
C ARG A 243 -4.33 -9.87 7.81
N LEU A 244 -4.22 -8.67 8.38
CA LEU A 244 -3.00 -7.89 8.33
C LEU A 244 -2.54 -7.67 9.78
N ASN A 245 -1.41 -8.27 10.16
CA ASN A 245 -0.84 -8.11 11.49
C ASN A 245 -0.07 -6.78 11.59
N ALA A 246 -0.12 -6.15 12.76
CA ALA A 246 0.71 -5.01 13.10
C ALA A 246 2.04 -5.48 13.71
N PHE A 247 3.14 -4.88 13.26
CA PHE A 247 4.48 -5.06 13.81
C PHE A 247 4.90 -3.78 14.53
N TYR A 248 5.65 -3.96 15.61
CA TYR A 248 6.10 -2.88 16.47
C TYR A 248 7.62 -2.84 16.51
N ASP A 249 8.18 -1.64 16.40
CA ASP A 249 9.58 -1.37 16.68
C ASP A 249 9.73 -0.50 17.93
N ARG A 250 10.92 -0.59 18.53
CA ARG A 250 11.29 0.09 19.78
C ARG A 250 12.04 1.37 19.48
N TYR A 251 11.40 2.50 19.72
CA TYR A 251 12.01 3.81 19.56
C TYR A 251 12.43 4.37 20.90
N ARG A 252 13.59 5.03 20.90
CA ARG A 252 14.16 5.62 22.11
C ARG A 252 13.96 7.13 22.08
N TYR A 253 13.00 7.60 22.87
CA TYR A 253 12.77 9.02 23.04
C TYR A 253 14.01 9.65 23.68
N GLN A 254 14.54 10.69 23.04
CA GLN A 254 15.84 11.27 23.41
C GLN A 254 15.79 12.00 24.75
N ASP A 255 14.61 12.49 25.15
CA ASP A 255 14.43 13.41 26.28
C ASP A 255 14.20 12.72 27.65
N ASP A 256 13.55 11.56 27.69
CA ASP A 256 13.30 10.81 28.93
C ASP A 256 14.02 9.44 28.97
N GLY A 257 14.57 8.99 27.83
CA GLY A 257 15.18 7.68 27.67
C GLY A 257 14.20 6.52 27.77
N LYS A 258 12.88 6.76 27.85
CA LYS A 258 11.85 5.73 27.81
C LYS A 258 11.89 5.07 26.44
N LEU A 259 11.92 3.74 26.46
CA LEU A 259 11.72 2.95 25.26
C LEU A 259 10.21 2.77 25.09
N MET A 260 9.66 3.26 23.99
CA MET A 260 8.25 3.02 23.64
C MET A 260 8.20 2.17 22.38
N GLU A 261 7.22 1.28 22.34
CA GLU A 261 6.91 0.47 21.16
C GLU A 261 5.81 1.15 20.38
N HIS A 262 6.01 1.26 19.07
CA HIS A 262 5.07 1.90 18.15
C HIS A 262 4.87 1.03 16.91
N VAL A 263 3.66 1.07 16.33
CA VAL A 263 3.37 0.38 15.06
C VAL A 263 4.34 0.88 13.98
N SER A 264 5.25 0.01 13.54
CA SER A 264 6.28 0.35 12.56
C SER A 264 5.91 -0.09 11.15
N THR A 265 5.11 -1.16 11.02
CA THR A 265 4.59 -1.68 9.76
C THR A 265 3.32 -2.47 10.03
N ILE A 266 2.36 -2.39 9.12
CA ILE A 266 1.22 -3.31 9.05
C ILE A 266 1.38 -4.12 7.77
N GLU A 267 1.10 -5.41 7.83
CA GLU A 267 1.09 -6.28 6.66
C GLU A 267 0.19 -5.77 5.53
N THR A 268 0.40 -6.31 4.33
CA THR A 268 -0.46 -6.10 3.15
C THR A 268 -0.95 -7.45 2.63
N CYS A 269 -2.20 -7.55 2.19
CA CYS A 269 -2.68 -8.75 1.50
C CYS A 269 -2.68 -8.53 -0.02
N GLU A 270 -1.95 -9.40 -0.71
CA GLU A 270 -1.99 -9.55 -2.18
C GLU A 270 -3.00 -10.62 -2.61
N THR A 271 -3.83 -11.13 -1.69
CA THR A 271 -4.73 -12.26 -1.95
C THR A 271 -5.82 -11.90 -2.99
N PRO A 272 -5.86 -12.55 -4.16
CA PRO A 272 -6.89 -12.30 -5.17
C PRO A 272 -8.21 -12.92 -4.73
N ALA A 273 -8.93 -12.19 -3.88
CA ALA A 273 -10.30 -12.50 -3.52
C ALA A 273 -11.25 -11.92 -4.57
N GLU A 274 -12.05 -12.79 -5.19
CA GLU A 274 -13.12 -12.36 -6.09
C GLU A 274 -14.23 -11.65 -5.29
N THR A 275 -14.68 -10.50 -5.78
CA THR A 275 -15.90 -9.84 -5.34
C THR A 275 -17.06 -10.29 -6.23
N VAL A 276 -18.25 -10.46 -5.66
CA VAL A 276 -19.52 -10.56 -6.39
C VAL A 276 -20.53 -9.60 -5.75
N THR A 277 -21.47 -9.07 -6.53
CA THR A 277 -22.40 -8.00 -6.09
C THR A 277 -23.25 -8.32 -4.86
N LYS A 278 -23.40 -9.61 -4.51
CA LYS A 278 -24.13 -10.07 -3.33
C LYS A 278 -23.27 -10.21 -2.08
N ASP A 279 -21.96 -10.03 -2.17
CA ASP A 279 -21.06 -10.13 -1.03
C ASP A 279 -21.27 -8.97 -0.05
N GLU A 280 -21.15 -9.32 1.22
CA GLU A 280 -21.10 -8.41 2.35
C GLU A 280 -19.64 -8.29 2.82
N TRP A 281 -19.11 -7.07 2.85
CA TRP A 281 -17.73 -6.77 3.22
C TRP A 281 -17.68 -5.90 4.47
N SER A 282 -16.81 -6.22 5.42
CA SER A 282 -16.53 -5.37 6.57
C SER A 282 -15.16 -5.67 7.15
N ILE A 283 -14.65 -4.77 7.98
CA ILE A 283 -13.41 -4.99 8.73
C ILE A 283 -13.68 -5.22 10.22
N VAL A 284 -12.76 -5.91 10.88
CA VAL A 284 -12.67 -5.99 12.34
C VAL A 284 -11.25 -5.62 12.78
N ALA A 285 -11.09 -4.51 13.49
CA ALA A 285 -9.82 -4.08 14.08
C ALA A 285 -9.69 -4.61 15.50
N CYS A 286 -8.60 -5.32 15.80
CA CYS A 286 -8.41 -6.06 17.05
C CYS A 286 -7.24 -5.46 17.87
N TYR A 287 -7.51 -5.11 19.12
CA TYR A 287 -6.59 -4.43 20.02
C TYR A 287 -6.29 -5.28 21.26
N ASN A 288 -5.05 -5.24 21.74
CA ASN A 288 -4.64 -5.79 23.02
C ASN A 288 -3.67 -4.83 23.70
N THR A 289 -4.23 -3.94 24.52
CA THR A 289 -3.49 -2.85 25.17
C THR A 289 -2.70 -3.27 26.40
N SER A 290 -2.77 -4.56 26.78
CA SER A 290 -1.82 -5.20 27.71
C SER A 290 -0.60 -5.82 27.00
N LEU A 291 -0.64 -5.93 25.66
CA LEU A 291 0.48 -6.43 24.86
C LEU A 291 1.30 -5.29 24.25
N HIS A 292 0.63 -4.27 23.71
CA HIS A 292 1.25 -3.04 23.22
C HIS A 292 0.56 -1.84 23.88
N GLU A 293 1.31 -0.93 24.51
CA GLU A 293 0.72 0.25 25.17
C GLU A 293 0.01 1.14 24.13
N PRO A 294 -1.24 1.59 24.36
CA PRO A 294 -1.88 2.59 23.51
C PRO A 294 -1.31 3.98 23.79
N MET A 295 -1.32 4.86 22.79
CA MET A 295 -0.73 6.20 22.95
C MET A 295 -1.44 7.00 24.06
N GLY A 296 -0.64 7.52 24.98
CA GLY A 296 -1.09 8.35 26.10
C GLY A 296 -0.84 9.83 25.85
N MET A 297 -1.84 10.65 26.11
CA MET A 297 -1.73 12.11 26.03
C MET A 297 -1.06 12.67 27.30
N VAL A 298 -0.55 13.90 27.22
CA VAL A 298 0.14 14.59 28.33
C VAL A 298 -0.73 14.75 29.58
N ASP A 299 -2.06 14.81 29.43
CA ASP A 299 -3.03 14.89 30.54
C ASP A 299 -3.38 13.52 31.16
N GLY A 300 -2.78 12.42 30.68
CA GLY A 300 -3.04 11.05 31.12
C GLY A 300 -4.25 10.39 30.46
N SER A 301 -4.98 11.09 29.58
CA SER A 301 -5.96 10.45 28.70
C SER A 301 -5.29 9.56 27.65
N LEU A 302 -6.08 8.84 26.86
CA LEU A 302 -5.60 8.07 25.72
C LEU A 302 -5.96 8.81 24.44
N GLU A 303 -5.07 8.74 23.45
CA GLU A 303 -5.45 9.04 22.08
C GLU A 303 -6.52 8.03 21.61
N PRO A 304 -7.55 8.46 20.85
CA PRO A 304 -8.42 7.52 20.14
C PRO A 304 -7.64 6.60 19.21
N VAL A 305 -8.15 5.38 19.00
CA VAL A 305 -7.58 4.46 18.00
C VAL A 305 -8.38 4.51 16.71
N MET A 306 -7.70 4.35 15.57
CA MET A 306 -8.33 4.13 14.27
C MET A 306 -8.10 2.70 13.79
N GLY A 307 -9.10 2.12 13.13
CA GLY A 307 -8.99 0.85 12.41
C GLY A 307 -9.55 1.01 11.00
N ILE A 308 -8.68 1.07 10.00
CA ILE A 308 -9.03 1.32 8.61
C ILE A 308 -8.41 0.25 7.71
N MET A 309 -9.11 -0.16 6.66
CA MET A 309 -8.48 -0.80 5.50
C MET A 309 -8.81 -0.07 4.22
N LEU A 310 -7.85 -0.09 3.31
CA LEU A 310 -8.04 0.30 1.92
C LEU A 310 -7.99 -0.94 1.04
N VAL A 311 -9.15 -1.28 0.47
CA VAL A 311 -9.33 -2.44 -0.42
C VAL A 311 -9.44 -1.95 -1.86
N TYR A 312 -8.47 -2.31 -2.71
CA TYR A 312 -8.44 -1.91 -4.11
C TYR A 312 -9.07 -2.99 -4.99
N VAL A 313 -10.30 -2.76 -5.43
CA VAL A 313 -11.03 -3.70 -6.31
C VAL A 313 -10.87 -3.29 -7.77
N ALA A 314 -10.41 -4.24 -8.57
CA ALA A 314 -10.45 -4.23 -10.01
C ALA A 314 -11.69 -5.03 -10.47
N GLN A 315 -12.77 -4.35 -10.86
CA GLN A 315 -14.03 -5.03 -11.22
C GLN A 315 -13.90 -5.82 -12.56
N GLY A 316 -14.93 -6.53 -13.01
CA GLY A 316 -15.03 -7.10 -14.37
C GLY A 316 -14.08 -8.25 -14.74
N LEU A 317 -13.10 -8.62 -13.89
CA LEU A 317 -12.18 -9.72 -14.17
C LEU A 317 -12.75 -11.06 -13.67
N GLU A 318 -13.27 -11.87 -14.58
CA GLU A 318 -13.56 -13.28 -14.29
C GLU A 318 -12.30 -14.15 -14.46
N ARG A 319 -12.09 -15.10 -13.54
CA ARG A 319 -11.00 -16.09 -13.58
C ARG A 319 -10.92 -16.90 -14.89
N HIS A 320 -11.98 -16.90 -15.70
CA HIS A 320 -12.01 -17.54 -17.02
C HIS A 320 -10.96 -17.02 -18.01
N GLY A 321 -10.47 -15.78 -17.86
CA GLY A 321 -9.43 -15.21 -18.71
C GLY A 321 -8.08 -15.93 -18.61
N MET A 322 -7.61 -16.20 -17.39
CA MET A 322 -6.29 -16.82 -17.14
C MET A 322 -6.21 -18.30 -17.55
N SER A 323 -7.33 -19.02 -17.52
CA SER A 323 -7.35 -20.45 -17.82
C SER A 323 -7.17 -20.75 -19.32
N ARG A 324 -7.73 -19.92 -20.21
CA ARG A 324 -7.75 -20.19 -21.66
C ARG A 324 -6.37 -20.10 -22.33
N THR A 325 -5.55 -19.11 -21.97
CA THR A 325 -4.20 -18.96 -22.52
C THR A 325 -3.27 -20.09 -22.05
N MET A 326 -3.33 -20.45 -20.77
CA MET A 326 -2.56 -21.58 -20.24
C MET A 326 -2.99 -22.91 -20.88
N SER A 327 -4.30 -23.13 -21.07
CA SER A 327 -4.83 -24.31 -21.77
C SER A 327 -4.32 -24.41 -23.20
N LEU A 328 -4.36 -23.31 -23.98
CA LEU A 328 -3.92 -23.31 -25.37
C LEU A 328 -2.41 -23.60 -25.48
N SER A 329 -1.59 -22.99 -24.60
CA SER A 329 -0.14 -23.20 -24.56
C SER A 329 0.23 -24.63 -24.18
N VAL A 330 -0.49 -25.24 -23.23
CA VAL A 330 -0.28 -26.66 -22.84
C VAL A 330 -0.71 -27.60 -23.98
N ILE A 331 -1.84 -27.35 -24.64
CA ILE A 331 -2.30 -28.14 -25.79
C ILE A 331 -1.30 -28.04 -26.97
N LEU A 332 -0.81 -26.85 -27.28
CA LEU A 332 0.21 -26.64 -28.31
C LEU A 332 1.55 -27.29 -27.93
N GLY A 333 1.98 -27.20 -26.67
CA GLY A 333 3.20 -27.85 -26.18
C GLY A 333 3.13 -29.38 -26.26
N ILE A 334 2.03 -29.98 -25.82
CA ILE A 334 1.78 -31.43 -25.95
C ILE A 334 1.70 -31.84 -27.43
N GLY A 335 1.02 -31.04 -28.26
CA GLY A 335 0.95 -31.27 -29.71
C GLY A 335 2.32 -31.24 -30.39
N CYS A 336 3.18 -30.29 -30.03
CA CYS A 336 4.55 -30.21 -30.54
C CYS A 336 5.41 -31.39 -30.08
N LEU A 337 5.33 -31.79 -28.81
CA LEU A 337 6.03 -32.97 -28.29
C LEU A 337 5.59 -34.26 -28.99
N ALA A 338 4.28 -34.43 -29.22
CA ALA A 338 3.74 -35.57 -29.97
C ALA A 338 4.20 -35.57 -31.44
N ALA A 339 4.23 -34.41 -32.10
CA ALA A 339 4.73 -34.27 -33.46
C ALA A 339 6.24 -34.59 -33.56
N VAL A 340 7.06 -34.10 -32.62
CA VAL A 340 8.49 -34.42 -32.55
C VAL A 340 8.73 -35.91 -32.29
N ALA A 341 7.96 -36.54 -31.39
CA ALA A 341 8.04 -37.97 -31.12
C ALA A 341 7.64 -38.82 -32.35
N LEU A 342 6.59 -38.43 -33.07
CA LEU A 342 6.19 -39.07 -34.32
C LEU A 342 7.24 -38.91 -35.42
N LEU A 343 7.80 -37.72 -35.61
CA LEU A 343 8.88 -37.48 -36.58
C LEU A 343 10.14 -38.27 -36.24
N ALA A 344 10.52 -38.35 -34.95
CA ALA A 344 11.64 -39.17 -34.50
C ALA A 344 11.39 -40.67 -34.73
N ALA A 345 10.18 -41.16 -34.44
CA ALA A 345 9.79 -42.55 -34.69
C ALA A 345 9.79 -42.89 -36.20
N VAL A 346 9.30 -41.97 -37.05
CA VAL A 346 9.33 -42.11 -38.51
C VAL A 346 10.77 -42.07 -39.04
N SER A 347 11.65 -41.19 -38.54
CA SER A 347 13.07 -41.18 -38.92
C SER A 347 13.77 -42.48 -38.52
N CYS A 348 13.57 -42.96 -37.29
CA CYS A 348 14.09 -44.25 -36.83
C CYS A 348 13.59 -45.45 -37.66
N TRP A 349 12.35 -45.39 -38.15
CA TRP A 349 11.77 -46.43 -39.01
C TRP A 349 12.32 -46.37 -40.44
N LEU A 350 12.45 -45.18 -41.03
CA LEU A 350 13.00 -44.96 -42.37
C LEU A 350 14.51 -45.23 -42.45
N GLU A 351 15.27 -44.91 -41.40
CA GLU A 351 16.71 -45.17 -41.31
C GLU A 351 17.04 -46.64 -40.97
N GLY A 352 16.04 -47.45 -40.62
CA GLY A 352 16.09 -48.91 -40.69
C GLY A 352 17.10 -49.61 -39.77
N ARG A 353 17.70 -48.95 -38.76
CA ARG A 353 18.68 -49.53 -37.82
C ARG A 353 18.78 -48.78 -36.47
N CYS A 354 17.92 -49.10 -35.51
CA CYS A 354 18.22 -48.83 -34.09
C CYS A 354 19.07 -49.96 -33.49
N GLY A 355 20.35 -50.01 -33.88
CA GLY A 355 21.35 -50.87 -33.24
C GLY A 355 21.67 -50.36 -31.83
N HIS A 356 21.32 -51.16 -30.82
CA HIS A 356 21.52 -50.85 -29.40
C HIS A 356 23.00 -50.58 -29.07
N ARG A 357 23.38 -49.30 -28.92
CA ARG A 357 24.75 -48.90 -28.54
C ARG A 357 24.75 -48.10 -27.25
N ASN A 358 24.88 -48.81 -26.14
CA ASN A 358 25.05 -48.27 -24.80
C ASN A 358 26.20 -47.24 -24.76
N ARG A 359 25.88 -45.96 -24.53
CA ARG A 359 26.84 -44.95 -24.10
C ARG A 359 26.37 -44.39 -22.76
N ARG A 360 27.08 -44.76 -21.68
CA ARG A 360 26.98 -44.06 -20.40
C ARG A 360 27.40 -42.60 -20.62
N LEU A 361 26.50 -41.67 -20.39
CA LEU A 361 26.84 -40.26 -20.20
C LEU A 361 27.12 -40.05 -18.71
N SER A 362 28.38 -39.80 -18.39
CA SER A 362 28.79 -39.35 -17.07
C SER A 362 28.61 -37.83 -17.02
N PHE A 363 27.69 -37.36 -16.18
CA PHE A 363 27.64 -35.95 -15.80
C PHE A 363 28.35 -35.79 -14.46
N ALA A 364 29.50 -35.11 -14.49
CA ALA A 364 30.21 -34.66 -13.30
C ALA A 364 30.63 -33.20 -13.52
N ASP A 365 30.43 -32.41 -12.45
CA ASP A 365 31.10 -31.17 -12.11
C ASP A 365 31.09 -30.00 -13.12
N VAL A 366 30.18 -29.06 -12.86
CA VAL A 366 30.51 -27.62 -12.92
C VAL A 366 30.22 -27.02 -11.56
N ILE A 367 31.26 -26.90 -10.73
CA ILE A 367 31.28 -26.02 -9.57
C ILE A 367 32.11 -24.79 -9.95
N TRP A 368 31.51 -23.61 -9.90
CA TRP A 368 32.27 -22.40 -9.63
C TRP A 368 31.62 -21.62 -8.50
N THR A 369 32.46 -20.93 -7.74
CA THR A 369 32.10 -20.28 -6.48
C THR A 369 32.33 -18.78 -6.58
N ARG A 370 31.80 -18.06 -5.57
CA ARG A 370 32.23 -16.73 -5.10
C ARG A 370 31.45 -15.53 -5.69
N GLY A 371 30.87 -14.77 -4.77
CA GLY A 371 30.12 -13.54 -5.04
C GLY A 371 29.21 -13.22 -3.86
N ARG A 372 29.79 -12.79 -2.74
CA ARG A 372 29.04 -12.11 -1.67
C ARG A 372 29.03 -10.63 -2.03
N ASP A 373 27.85 -10.08 -2.32
CA ASP A 373 27.58 -8.66 -2.14
C ASP A 373 26.27 -8.52 -1.37
N LEU A 374 26.31 -7.69 -0.33
CA LEU A 374 25.22 -7.43 0.60
C LEU A 374 24.61 -6.07 0.27
N GLU A 375 23.61 -6.05 -0.61
CA GLU A 375 22.67 -4.93 -0.72
C GLU A 375 21.38 -5.47 -1.32
N GLN A 376 20.37 -5.64 -0.47
CA GLN A 376 19.11 -6.27 -0.83
C GLN A 376 17.97 -5.42 -0.30
N GLU A 377 17.61 -4.38 -1.06
CA GLU A 377 16.40 -3.61 -0.81
C GLU A 377 15.19 -4.55 -0.90
N ALA A 378 14.41 -4.64 0.19
CA ALA A 378 13.16 -5.37 0.21
C ALA A 378 12.05 -4.51 -0.41
N VAL A 379 12.11 -4.38 -1.73
CA VAL A 379 11.12 -3.70 -2.57
C VAL A 379 10.03 -4.71 -2.91
N VAL A 380 8.84 -4.56 -2.31
CA VAL A 380 7.66 -5.39 -2.64
C VAL A 380 6.96 -4.79 -3.87
N PRO A 381 6.94 -5.50 -5.03
CA PRO A 381 6.18 -5.07 -6.19
C PRO A 381 4.68 -5.25 -5.95
N LEU A 382 3.86 -4.30 -6.38
CA LEU A 382 2.40 -4.49 -6.45
C LEU A 382 1.95 -5.57 -7.45
N MET A 383 2.88 -6.14 -8.23
CA MET A 383 2.70 -7.32 -9.08
C MET A 383 4.05 -7.86 -9.57
N LYS A 384 4.25 -9.17 -9.49
CA LYS A 384 5.11 -9.92 -10.43
C LYS A 384 4.56 -11.34 -10.59
N THR A 385 4.37 -11.76 -11.85
CA THR A 385 3.77 -13.05 -12.25
C THR A 385 4.68 -14.24 -12.02
#